data_AF-A0A328XXY9-F1
#
_entry.id   AF-A0A328XXY9-F1
#
_cell.length_a   1.000
_cell.length_b   1.000
_cell.length_c   1.000
_cell.angle_alpha   90.00
_cell.angle_beta   90.00
_cell.angle_gamma   90.00
#
_symmetry.space_group_name_H-M   'P 1'
#
loop_
_entity.id
_entity.type
_entity.pdbx_description
1 polymer ?
#
loop_
_entity_poly.entity_id
_entity_poly.type
_entity_poly.pdbx_seq_one_letter_code
_entity_poly.pdbx_strand_id
1 'polypeptide(L)'
;MNTSTPSYRWLAAALLSVGVALPAQAQEDPIKVGILHSLSGTMAISESTLKDTMLMLIEQQNAAGGLLGRQLEPVVVDPASNWPLFAEKARELLAQEKVDVIFGNWTSVSRKSVLPVVEELNGLLFYPVQYEGEESSENVFYTGAAPNQQAIPAVNYLMNNVGVERWVLAGTDYVYPRTTNKILEAYLKDHGVADEDIMINYTPFGHSDWQNIVSDIKRFGSEGKKTAVVSTINGDANVPFYRELGNQGIDAADIPVVAFSVGEQELSGIDTAPLVGHLAAWNYFMSVDNDANYDFIDAWIDYTGDEMSVTNDPMEAHYIGFNMWLEAVRKAGTTDVDAVKDAIIGVTVPNLTGGYAAMMPNHHITKPVLIGEIQDNGQFSVVWETPSTVAGDAWSDYLEGSRDLISDWRKPMECGNYNVVEGSCGGGVEAQ
;
A
#
# COMPACT_ATOMS: atom_id res chain seq x y z
N MET A 1 26.62 104.21 -16.72
CA MET A 1 25.28 104.37 -16.11
C MET A 1 24.59 103.02 -16.17
N ASN A 2 24.19 102.46 -15.02
CA ASN A 2 23.15 101.43 -14.75
C ASN A 2 23.17 100.12 -15.60
N THR A 3 22.97 98.89 -15.11
CA THR A 3 22.27 98.34 -13.92
C THR A 3 22.43 96.80 -13.90
N SER A 4 22.53 96.21 -12.69
CA SER A 4 22.01 94.90 -12.19
C SER A 4 22.07 93.57 -12.98
N THR A 5 22.80 92.57 -12.40
CA THR A 5 22.49 91.14 -12.04
C THR A 5 21.38 90.31 -12.74
N PRO A 6 21.35 88.93 -12.74
CA PRO A 6 21.85 88.02 -11.69
C PRO A 6 22.49 86.65 -12.09
N SER A 7 22.90 85.95 -11.04
CA SER A 7 23.47 84.61 -10.85
C SER A 7 22.60 83.40 -11.25
N TYR A 8 23.23 82.32 -11.73
CA TYR A 8 22.65 80.97 -11.77
C TYR A 8 23.31 80.04 -10.74
N ARG A 9 22.49 79.54 -9.81
CA ARG A 9 22.80 78.49 -8.83
C ARG A 9 22.45 77.12 -9.40
N TRP A 10 23.31 76.14 -9.17
CA TRP A 10 23.11 74.72 -9.48
C TRP A 10 22.03 74.12 -8.57
N LEU A 11 21.07 73.39 -9.17
CA LEU A 11 20.07 72.57 -8.47
C LEU A 11 20.47 71.09 -8.64
N ALA A 12 20.91 70.46 -7.55
CA ALA A 12 21.03 69.01 -7.45
C ALA A 12 19.71 68.44 -6.94
N ALA A 13 19.08 67.57 -7.73
CA ALA A 13 17.88 66.83 -7.32
C ALA A 13 18.30 65.51 -6.66
N ALA A 14 18.01 65.36 -5.36
CA ALA A 14 18.13 64.10 -4.64
C ALA A 14 16.80 63.33 -4.76
N LEU A 15 16.82 62.20 -5.48
CA LEU A 15 15.72 61.23 -5.52
C LEU A 15 15.85 60.30 -4.30
N LEU A 16 14.98 60.47 -3.31
CA LEU A 16 14.78 59.48 -2.25
C LEU A 16 14.00 58.29 -2.81
N SER A 17 14.69 57.18 -3.06
CA SER A 17 14.08 55.87 -3.26
C SER A 17 13.61 55.31 -1.91
N VAL A 18 12.32 55.46 -1.61
CA VAL A 18 11.67 54.75 -0.50
C VAL A 18 11.54 53.28 -0.92
N GLY A 19 12.48 52.45 -0.48
CA GLY A 19 12.37 51.00 -0.57
C GLY A 19 11.24 50.54 0.35
N VAL A 20 10.14 50.07 -0.24
CA VAL A 20 9.12 49.32 0.50
C VAL A 20 9.74 47.98 0.86
N ALA A 21 10.27 47.89 2.08
CA ALA A 21 10.63 46.60 2.67
C ALA A 21 9.32 45.84 2.88
N LEU A 22 9.00 44.91 1.98
CA LEU A 22 8.00 43.89 2.24
C LEU A 22 8.47 43.13 3.50
N PRO A 23 7.59 42.91 4.49
CA PRO A 23 7.97 42.10 5.63
C PRO A 23 8.40 40.74 5.11
N ALA A 24 9.62 40.32 5.43
CA ALA A 24 10.03 38.94 5.28
C ALA A 24 9.05 38.12 6.15
N GLN A 25 8.08 37.45 5.52
CA GLN A 25 7.30 36.45 6.22
C GLN A 25 8.33 35.42 6.70
N ALA A 26 8.40 35.22 8.03
CA ALA A 26 9.10 34.08 8.57
C ALA A 26 8.50 32.86 7.88
N GLN A 27 9.30 32.15 7.09
CA GLN A 27 8.88 30.92 6.46
C GLN A 27 8.51 29.97 7.61
N GLU A 28 7.25 29.60 7.70
CA GLU A 28 6.79 28.61 8.67
C GLU A 28 7.61 27.32 8.49
N ASP A 29 7.91 26.63 9.59
CA ASP A 29 8.71 25.40 9.59
C ASP A 29 8.15 24.41 8.55
N PRO A 30 8.95 23.59 7.86
CA PRO A 30 8.42 22.62 6.91
C PRO A 30 7.46 21.62 7.56
N ILE A 31 6.57 21.03 6.76
CA ILE A 31 5.72 19.90 7.16
C ILE A 31 6.55 18.63 6.96
N LYS A 32 6.81 17.88 8.04
CA LYS A 32 7.70 16.73 8.00
C LYS A 32 6.94 15.45 7.68
N VAL A 33 7.42 14.69 6.70
CA VAL A 33 6.82 13.43 6.25
C VAL A 33 7.78 12.28 6.53
N GLY A 34 7.43 11.42 7.48
CA GLY A 34 8.21 10.22 7.81
C GLY A 34 8.04 9.14 6.74
N ILE A 35 9.16 8.56 6.30
CA ILE A 35 9.19 7.45 5.33
C ILE A 35 9.84 6.25 6.00
N LEU A 36 9.03 5.24 6.32
CA LEU A 36 9.42 4.07 7.14
C LEU A 36 9.33 2.78 6.32
N HIS A 37 10.36 2.54 5.50
CA HIS A 37 10.46 1.39 4.59
C HIS A 37 11.84 0.75 4.70
N SER A 38 11.90 -0.59 4.67
CA SER A 38 13.15 -1.35 4.65
C SER A 38 13.96 -1.04 3.40
N LEU A 39 15.14 -0.43 3.58
CA LEU A 39 16.11 -0.18 2.50
C LEU A 39 17.20 -1.27 2.46
N SER A 40 17.18 -2.16 3.45
CA SER A 40 18.03 -3.34 3.56
C SER A 40 17.26 -4.52 4.18
N GLY A 41 17.83 -5.74 4.06
CA GLY A 41 17.19 -6.97 4.53
C GLY A 41 16.27 -7.64 3.49
N THR A 42 15.51 -8.65 3.93
CA THR A 42 14.72 -9.55 3.06
C THR A 42 13.63 -8.83 2.25
N MET A 43 13.15 -7.68 2.73
CA MET A 43 12.10 -6.89 2.07
C MET A 43 12.63 -5.72 1.22
N ALA A 44 13.96 -5.51 1.14
CA ALA A 44 14.52 -4.33 0.49
C ALA A 44 14.11 -4.17 -0.98
N ILE A 45 13.97 -5.30 -1.71
CA ILE A 45 13.55 -5.31 -3.12
C ILE A 45 12.15 -4.69 -3.28
N SER A 46 11.23 -5.01 -2.38
CA SER A 46 9.84 -4.55 -2.43
C SER A 46 9.67 -3.15 -1.83
N GLU A 47 10.40 -2.82 -0.76
CA GLU A 47 10.18 -1.59 0.03
C GLU A 47 10.99 -0.37 -0.47
N SER A 48 12.15 -0.57 -1.11
CA SER A 48 13.00 0.57 -1.53
C SER A 48 12.31 1.47 -2.56
N THR A 49 11.56 0.89 -3.50
CA THR A 49 10.82 1.64 -4.53
C THR A 49 9.73 2.53 -3.92
N LEU A 50 9.16 2.12 -2.78
CA LEU A 50 8.12 2.89 -2.09
C LEU A 50 8.68 4.13 -1.42
N LYS A 51 9.90 4.05 -0.88
CA LYS A 51 10.63 5.23 -0.42
C LYS A 51 10.85 6.21 -1.58
N ASP A 52 11.31 5.73 -2.74
CA ASP A 52 11.55 6.60 -3.90
C ASP A 52 10.26 7.21 -4.46
N THR A 53 9.16 6.45 -4.47
CA THR A 53 7.83 6.95 -4.86
C THR A 53 7.39 8.10 -3.96
N MET A 54 7.54 7.97 -2.64
CA MET A 54 7.20 9.05 -1.72
C MET A 54 8.07 10.29 -1.89
N LEU A 55 9.38 10.10 -2.15
CA LEU A 55 10.29 11.22 -2.43
C LEU A 55 9.89 11.96 -3.71
N MET A 56 9.54 11.24 -4.79
CA MET A 56 9.04 11.83 -6.03
C MET A 56 7.75 12.64 -5.79
N LEU A 57 6.77 12.07 -5.10
CA LEU A 57 5.49 12.75 -4.84
C LEU A 57 5.67 14.00 -3.97
N ILE A 58 6.58 13.96 -3.00
CA ILE A 58 6.97 15.11 -2.18
C ILE A 58 7.62 16.21 -3.03
N GLU A 59 8.54 15.85 -3.92
CA GLU A 59 9.20 16.79 -4.83
C GLU A 59 8.19 17.48 -5.75
N GLN A 60 7.27 16.71 -6.34
CA GLN A 60 6.19 17.23 -7.18
C GLN A 60 5.29 18.20 -6.41
N GLN A 61 4.88 17.85 -5.19
CA GLN A 61 4.05 18.72 -4.36
C GLN A 61 4.78 20.00 -3.94
N ASN A 62 6.08 19.91 -3.65
CA ASN A 62 6.92 21.06 -3.34
C ASN A 62 7.09 22.01 -4.53
N ALA A 63 7.32 21.45 -5.73
CA ALA A 63 7.36 22.21 -6.98
C ALA A 63 6.02 22.91 -7.29
N ALA A 64 4.89 22.31 -6.86
CA ALA A 64 3.55 22.90 -6.94
C ALA A 64 3.26 23.96 -5.85
N GLY A 65 4.26 24.34 -5.04
CA GLY A 65 4.14 25.38 -4.00
C GLY A 65 4.00 24.86 -2.57
N GLY A 66 4.17 23.56 -2.35
CA GLY A 66 4.07 22.93 -1.03
C GLY A 66 2.63 22.75 -0.57
N LEU A 67 2.42 22.56 0.74
CA LEU A 67 1.12 22.32 1.37
C LEU A 67 0.87 23.40 2.43
N LEU A 68 -0.29 24.06 2.36
CA LEU A 68 -0.61 25.22 3.21
C LEU A 68 0.47 26.33 3.17
N GLY A 69 1.16 26.48 2.04
CA GLY A 69 2.26 27.44 1.86
C GLY A 69 3.60 27.02 2.49
N ARG A 70 3.69 25.80 3.03
CA ARG A 70 4.89 25.21 3.65
C ARG A 70 5.46 24.12 2.75
N GLN A 71 6.78 24.00 2.69
CA GLN A 71 7.42 22.89 1.98
C GLN A 71 7.29 21.61 2.81
N LEU A 72 7.19 20.48 2.12
CA LEU A 72 7.25 19.15 2.69
C LEU A 72 8.73 18.73 2.84
N GLU A 73 9.11 18.23 4.01
CA GLU A 73 10.46 17.73 4.31
C GLU A 73 10.40 16.21 4.55
N PRO A 74 10.98 15.37 3.69
CA PRO A 74 11.01 13.92 3.91
C PRO A 74 12.02 13.55 5.00
N VAL A 75 11.62 12.68 5.91
CA VAL A 75 12.49 12.07 6.93
C VAL A 75 12.52 10.56 6.71
N VAL A 76 13.60 10.07 6.09
CA VAL A 76 13.76 8.66 5.71
C VAL A 76 14.51 7.88 6.79
N VAL A 77 13.97 6.73 7.18
CA VAL A 77 14.61 5.80 8.13
C VAL A 77 14.60 4.38 7.57
N ASP A 78 15.69 3.64 7.78
CA ASP A 78 15.82 2.23 7.36
C ASP A 78 15.65 1.29 8.58
N PRO A 79 14.53 0.56 8.67
CA PRO A 79 14.31 -0.47 9.68
C PRO A 79 14.87 -1.85 9.29
N ALA A 80 15.52 -2.00 8.14
CA ALA A 80 16.31 -3.16 7.75
C ALA A 80 15.59 -4.52 7.82
N SER A 81 14.28 -4.58 7.53
CA SER A 81 13.44 -5.76 7.73
C SER A 81 13.48 -6.33 9.16
N ASN A 82 13.72 -5.48 10.15
CA ASN A 82 13.78 -5.83 11.57
C ASN A 82 12.59 -5.23 12.31
N TRP A 83 11.65 -6.07 12.73
CA TRP A 83 10.35 -5.64 13.24
C TRP A 83 10.43 -4.82 14.55
N PRO A 84 11.28 -5.17 15.53
CA PRO A 84 11.57 -4.28 16.65
C PRO A 84 12.15 -2.93 16.23
N LEU A 85 13.02 -2.90 15.22
CA LEU A 85 13.60 -1.66 14.72
C LEU A 85 12.55 -0.77 14.03
N PHE A 86 11.54 -1.34 13.37
CA PHE A 86 10.39 -0.57 12.87
C PHE A 86 9.71 0.23 13.99
N ALA A 87 9.47 -0.38 15.17
CA ALA A 87 8.88 0.31 16.31
C ALA A 87 9.80 1.41 16.87
N GLU A 88 11.11 1.14 16.96
CA GLU A 88 12.11 2.13 17.37
C GLU A 88 12.14 3.32 16.41
N LYS A 89 12.14 3.06 15.10
CA LYS A 89 12.17 4.08 14.05
C LYS A 89 10.86 4.88 13.97
N ALA A 90 9.70 4.25 14.15
CA ALA A 90 8.45 4.98 14.28
C ALA A 90 8.47 5.94 15.48
N ARG A 91 9.04 5.51 16.63
CA ARG A 91 9.18 6.37 17.81
C ARG A 91 10.18 7.49 17.57
N GLU A 92 11.29 7.24 16.88
CA GLU A 92 12.24 8.28 16.45
C GLU A 92 11.54 9.34 15.58
N LEU A 93 10.79 8.91 14.57
CA LEU A 93 10.05 9.79 13.68
C LEU A 93 9.05 10.68 14.45
N LEU A 94 8.26 10.11 15.36
CA LEU A 94 7.22 10.85 16.08
C LEU A 94 7.77 11.70 17.24
N ALA A 95 8.65 11.13 18.07
CA ALA A 95 9.07 11.78 19.32
C ALA A 95 10.31 12.68 19.15
N GLN A 96 11.22 12.35 18.23
CA GLN A 96 12.47 13.09 18.02
C GLN A 96 12.36 14.02 16.81
N GLU A 97 12.01 13.44 15.66
CA GLU A 97 11.91 14.20 14.40
C GLU A 97 10.63 15.01 14.29
N LYS A 98 9.59 14.62 15.04
CA LYS A 98 8.27 15.26 15.10
C LYS A 98 7.63 15.36 13.72
N VAL A 99 7.61 14.24 13.01
CA VAL A 99 6.92 14.16 11.72
C VAL A 99 5.41 14.35 11.90
N ASP A 100 4.78 14.97 10.91
CA ASP A 100 3.34 15.22 10.88
C ASP A 100 2.55 13.97 10.42
N VAL A 101 3.19 13.08 9.67
CA VAL A 101 2.60 11.84 9.13
C VAL A 101 3.70 10.83 8.80
N ILE A 102 3.38 9.54 8.86
CA ILE A 102 4.26 8.44 8.42
C ILE A 102 3.61 7.73 7.23
N PHE A 103 4.40 7.52 6.18
CA PHE A 103 4.09 6.60 5.07
C PHE A 103 5.08 5.45 5.15
N GLY A 104 4.59 4.23 5.35
CA GLY A 104 5.52 3.16 5.70
C GLY A 104 4.89 1.80 5.91
N ASN A 105 5.77 0.88 6.29
CA ASN A 105 5.53 -0.54 6.51
C ASN A 105 5.23 -1.32 5.22
N TRP A 106 5.59 -2.59 5.25
CA TRP A 106 5.17 -3.59 4.27
C TRP A 106 4.54 -4.78 4.95
N THR A 107 5.34 -5.56 5.67
CA THR A 107 4.84 -6.78 6.31
C THR A 107 3.87 -6.42 7.44
N SER A 108 2.79 -7.18 7.60
CA SER A 108 1.87 -6.97 8.72
C SER A 108 2.55 -7.05 10.09
N VAL A 109 3.63 -7.83 10.23
CA VAL A 109 4.42 -7.84 11.47
C VAL A 109 5.15 -6.52 11.73
N SER A 110 5.63 -5.84 10.67
CA SER A 110 6.19 -4.49 10.82
C SER A 110 5.11 -3.50 11.26
N ARG A 111 3.92 -3.54 10.63
CA ARG A 111 2.78 -2.69 11.00
C ARG A 111 2.35 -2.92 12.44
N LYS A 112 2.15 -4.19 12.85
CA LYS A 112 1.78 -4.55 14.23
C LYS A 112 2.85 -4.15 15.25
N SER A 113 4.12 -4.04 14.85
CA SER A 113 5.19 -3.53 15.72
C SER A 113 5.11 -2.01 15.89
N VAL A 114 4.71 -1.29 14.85
CA VAL A 114 4.53 0.18 14.84
C VAL A 114 3.22 0.62 15.49
N LEU A 115 2.18 -0.20 15.40
CA LEU A 115 0.81 0.13 15.82
C LEU A 115 0.72 0.69 17.25
N PRO A 116 1.31 0.05 18.29
CA PRO A 116 1.26 0.61 19.64
C PRO A 116 1.96 1.97 19.78
N VAL A 117 2.97 2.24 18.94
CA VAL A 117 3.73 3.49 18.98
C VAL A 117 2.93 4.64 18.37
N VAL A 118 2.26 4.41 17.23
CA VAL A 118 1.41 5.43 16.60
C VAL A 118 0.18 5.73 17.46
N GLU A 119 -0.40 4.73 18.12
CA GLU A 119 -1.52 4.93 19.04
C GLU A 119 -1.09 5.67 20.32
N GLU A 120 0.03 5.27 20.95
CA GLU A 120 0.54 5.91 22.17
C GLU A 120 0.90 7.39 21.94
N LEU A 121 1.49 7.71 20.79
CA LEU A 121 1.99 9.05 20.49
C LEU A 121 1.01 9.89 19.65
N ASN A 122 -0.20 9.39 19.39
CA ASN A 122 -1.17 9.95 18.44
C ASN A 122 -0.52 10.32 17.09
N GLY A 123 0.31 9.43 16.56
CA GLY A 123 0.88 9.53 15.22
C GLY A 123 -0.13 9.11 14.14
N LEU A 124 0.15 9.47 12.89
CA LEU A 124 -0.67 9.09 11.75
C LEU A 124 0.13 8.22 10.78
N LEU A 125 -0.38 7.03 10.45
CA LEU A 125 0.26 6.09 9.53
C LEU A 125 -0.62 5.85 8.30
N PHE A 126 -0.06 6.03 7.11
CA PHE A 126 -0.60 5.50 5.86
C PHE A 126 0.10 4.20 5.50
N TYR A 127 -0.67 3.13 5.44
CA TYR A 127 -0.19 1.78 5.18
C TYR A 127 -0.55 1.35 3.75
N PRO A 128 0.43 1.14 2.85
CA PRO A 128 0.24 1.15 1.40
C PRO A 128 0.14 -0.24 0.76
N VAL A 129 -0.18 -1.29 1.52
CA VAL A 129 0.01 -2.67 1.02
C VAL A 129 -1.09 -3.60 1.53
N GLN A 130 -1.36 -4.64 0.78
CA GLN A 130 -2.37 -5.65 1.11
C GLN A 130 -2.07 -6.33 2.45
N TYR A 131 -3.12 -6.68 3.18
CA TYR A 131 -3.00 -7.32 4.48
C TYR A 131 -4.17 -8.24 4.81
N GLU A 132 -4.13 -8.81 6.01
CA GLU A 132 -5.01 -9.88 6.46
C GLU A 132 -6.39 -9.44 6.95
N GLY A 133 -6.67 -8.14 7.04
CA GLY A 133 -7.81 -7.67 7.82
C GLY A 133 -7.57 -7.84 9.32
N GLU A 134 -8.63 -8.11 10.07
CA GLU A 134 -8.64 -8.40 11.51
C GLU A 134 -7.97 -7.29 12.35
N GLU A 135 -8.04 -6.04 11.88
CA GLU A 135 -7.45 -4.88 12.53
C GLU A 135 -8.12 -3.60 12.05
N SER A 136 -8.39 -2.70 12.98
CA SER A 136 -8.82 -1.34 12.70
C SER A 136 -8.28 -0.42 13.78
N SER A 137 -7.55 0.62 13.37
CA SER A 137 -7.01 1.66 14.25
C SER A 137 -7.41 3.04 13.75
N GLU A 138 -7.70 3.96 14.67
CA GLU A 138 -8.00 5.35 14.32
C GLU A 138 -6.74 6.06 13.79
N ASN A 139 -5.54 5.59 14.15
CA ASN A 139 -4.26 6.19 13.79
C ASN A 139 -3.67 5.64 12.47
N VAL A 140 -4.35 4.69 11.82
CA VAL A 140 -3.88 4.03 10.60
C VAL A 140 -4.91 4.17 9.48
N PHE A 141 -4.46 4.62 8.31
CA PHE A 141 -5.21 4.59 7.07
C PHE A 141 -4.69 3.47 6.17
N TYR A 142 -5.57 2.52 5.87
CA TYR A 142 -5.27 1.30 5.12
C TYR A 142 -5.56 1.55 3.64
N THR A 143 -4.50 1.81 2.88
CA THR A 143 -4.58 2.17 1.45
C THR A 143 -4.28 0.99 0.51
N GLY A 144 -3.75 -0.11 1.04
CA GLY A 144 -3.73 -1.41 0.37
C GLY A 144 -5.01 -2.22 0.59
N ALA A 145 -5.13 -3.37 -0.08
CA ALA A 145 -6.31 -4.21 0.00
C ALA A 145 -6.47 -4.97 1.32
N ALA A 146 -7.72 -5.03 1.79
CA ALA A 146 -8.18 -6.07 2.71
C ALA A 146 -8.57 -7.37 1.96
N PRO A 147 -8.80 -8.51 2.65
CA PRO A 147 -9.10 -9.78 1.99
C PRO A 147 -10.31 -9.74 1.04
N ASN A 148 -11.34 -8.95 1.35
CA ASN A 148 -12.52 -8.77 0.50
C ASN A 148 -12.22 -8.01 -0.81
N GLN A 149 -11.08 -7.30 -0.86
CA GLN A 149 -10.58 -6.54 -2.02
C GLN A 149 -9.43 -7.24 -2.76
N GLN A 150 -9.10 -8.49 -2.43
CA GLN A 150 -8.05 -9.23 -3.13
C GLN A 150 -8.28 -10.74 -3.06
N ALA A 151 -8.10 -11.33 -1.88
CA ALA A 151 -8.06 -12.78 -1.69
C ALA A 151 -9.40 -13.45 -2.05
N ILE A 152 -10.51 -12.92 -1.56
CA ILE A 152 -11.85 -13.48 -1.79
C ILE A 152 -12.27 -13.38 -3.27
N PRO A 153 -12.15 -12.21 -3.94
CA PRO A 153 -12.41 -12.12 -5.38
C PRO A 153 -11.50 -13.01 -6.24
N ALA A 154 -10.22 -13.15 -5.89
CA ALA A 154 -9.29 -14.00 -6.64
C ALA A 154 -9.67 -15.49 -6.56
N VAL A 155 -10.02 -15.98 -5.37
CA VAL A 155 -10.53 -17.34 -5.18
C VAL A 155 -11.86 -17.52 -5.92
N ASN A 156 -12.74 -16.51 -5.91
CA ASN A 156 -13.98 -16.54 -6.68
C ASN A 156 -13.75 -16.64 -8.18
N TYR A 157 -12.80 -15.88 -8.73
CA TYR A 157 -12.43 -15.98 -10.14
C TYR A 157 -11.91 -17.38 -10.49
N LEU A 158 -11.00 -17.92 -9.69
CA LEU A 158 -10.47 -19.27 -9.89
C LEU A 158 -11.57 -20.34 -9.80
N MET A 159 -12.47 -20.24 -8.84
CA MET A 159 -13.58 -21.19 -8.65
C MET A 159 -14.60 -21.10 -9.79
N ASN A 160 -15.09 -19.89 -10.10
CA ASN A 160 -16.25 -19.71 -10.97
C ASN A 160 -15.89 -19.56 -12.45
N ASN A 161 -14.75 -18.96 -12.77
CA ASN A 161 -14.35 -18.69 -14.15
C ASN A 161 -13.34 -19.71 -14.66
N VAL A 162 -12.39 -20.12 -13.82
CA VAL A 162 -11.38 -21.12 -14.18
C VAL A 162 -11.86 -22.55 -13.89
N GLY A 163 -12.78 -22.74 -12.93
CA GLY A 163 -13.32 -24.06 -12.57
C GLY A 163 -12.42 -24.86 -11.63
N VAL A 164 -11.67 -24.17 -10.77
CA VAL A 164 -10.82 -24.80 -9.75
C VAL A 164 -11.67 -25.44 -8.66
N GLU A 165 -11.32 -26.67 -8.29
CA GLU A 165 -12.02 -27.47 -7.29
C GLU A 165 -11.15 -27.78 -6.07
N ARG A 166 -9.82 -27.67 -6.21
CA ARG A 166 -8.83 -28.06 -5.22
C ARG A 166 -7.76 -26.98 -5.04
N TRP A 167 -7.29 -26.81 -3.81
CA TRP A 167 -6.58 -25.60 -3.40
C TRP A 167 -5.29 -25.93 -2.65
N VAL A 168 -4.20 -25.32 -3.08
CA VAL A 168 -2.97 -25.23 -2.29
C VAL A 168 -2.87 -23.81 -1.75
N LEU A 169 -2.82 -23.65 -0.43
CA LEU A 169 -2.55 -22.38 0.25
C LEU A 169 -1.07 -22.39 0.68
N ALA A 170 -0.20 -21.75 -0.08
CA ALA A 170 1.24 -21.72 0.16
C ALA A 170 1.67 -20.33 0.63
N GLY A 171 2.32 -20.22 1.80
CA GLY A 171 2.65 -18.92 2.38
C GLY A 171 3.94 -18.87 3.19
N THR A 172 4.40 -17.65 3.47
CA THR A 172 5.51 -17.42 4.42
C THR A 172 4.99 -17.46 5.87
N ASP A 173 5.72 -18.07 6.80
CA ASP A 173 5.24 -18.32 8.17
C ASP A 173 5.27 -17.08 9.07
N TYR A 174 4.30 -16.19 8.88
CA TYR A 174 4.02 -15.04 9.75
C TYR A 174 2.54 -14.64 9.70
N VAL A 175 2.16 -13.57 10.40
CA VAL A 175 0.75 -13.19 10.65
C VAL A 175 -0.10 -13.02 9.38
N TYR A 176 0.44 -12.43 8.32
CA TYR A 176 -0.35 -12.18 7.10
C TYR A 176 -0.77 -13.48 6.40
N PRO A 177 0.15 -14.39 6.01
CA PRO A 177 -0.24 -15.63 5.35
C PRO A 177 -1.03 -16.54 6.27
N ARG A 178 -0.69 -16.62 7.57
CA ARG A 178 -1.43 -17.41 8.56
C ARG A 178 -2.90 -16.98 8.65
N THR A 179 -3.15 -15.69 8.77
CA THR A 179 -4.51 -15.16 8.94
C THR A 179 -5.28 -15.18 7.63
N THR A 180 -4.66 -14.76 6.53
CA THR A 180 -5.27 -14.81 5.19
C THR A 180 -5.64 -16.23 4.80
N ASN A 181 -4.74 -17.21 4.98
CA ASN A 181 -5.03 -18.60 4.67
C ASN A 181 -6.08 -19.20 5.60
N LYS A 182 -6.17 -18.76 6.87
CA LYS A 182 -7.27 -19.15 7.78
C LYS A 182 -8.62 -18.63 7.29
N ILE A 183 -8.68 -17.38 6.82
CA ILE A 183 -9.88 -16.79 6.21
C ILE A 183 -10.25 -17.56 4.95
N LEU A 184 -9.29 -17.83 4.06
CA LEU A 184 -9.52 -18.59 2.84
C LEU A 184 -9.94 -20.03 3.10
N GLU A 185 -9.33 -20.71 4.07
CA GLU A 185 -9.72 -22.06 4.44
C GLU A 185 -11.19 -22.10 4.93
N ALA A 186 -11.57 -21.15 5.80
CA ALA A 186 -12.96 -21.02 6.24
C ALA A 186 -13.90 -20.71 5.07
N TYR A 187 -13.52 -19.79 4.19
CA TYR A 187 -14.25 -19.43 2.99
C TYR A 187 -14.49 -20.63 2.07
N LEU A 188 -13.43 -21.38 1.74
CA LEU A 188 -13.47 -22.53 0.85
C LEU A 188 -14.39 -23.63 1.41
N LYS A 189 -14.32 -23.89 2.72
CA LYS A 189 -15.19 -24.87 3.39
C LYS A 189 -16.65 -24.44 3.39
N ASP A 190 -16.93 -23.16 3.62
CA ASP A 190 -18.29 -22.60 3.51
C ASP A 190 -18.85 -22.75 2.08
N HIS A 191 -17.96 -22.75 1.07
CA HIS A 191 -18.28 -22.98 -0.34
C HIS A 191 -18.22 -24.46 -0.76
N GLY A 192 -18.16 -25.38 0.20
CA GLY A 192 -18.31 -26.82 -0.05
C GLY A 192 -17.03 -27.56 -0.47
N VAL A 193 -15.86 -26.92 -0.37
CA VAL A 193 -14.57 -27.58 -0.59
C VAL A 193 -14.27 -28.49 0.62
N ALA A 194 -13.95 -29.76 0.34
CA ALA A 194 -13.62 -30.73 1.39
C ALA A 194 -12.21 -30.49 1.95
N ASP A 195 -11.98 -30.86 3.22
CA ASP A 195 -10.67 -30.75 3.88
C ASP A 195 -9.54 -31.44 3.09
N GLU A 196 -9.83 -32.58 2.47
CA GLU A 196 -8.88 -33.34 1.63
C GLU A 196 -8.54 -32.67 0.29
N ASP A 197 -9.31 -31.66 -0.11
CA ASP A 197 -9.05 -30.83 -1.29
C ASP A 197 -8.37 -29.49 -0.95
N ILE A 198 -7.92 -29.33 0.29
CA ILE A 198 -7.15 -28.16 0.74
C ILE A 198 -5.80 -28.65 1.29
N MET A 199 -4.72 -28.21 0.65
CA MET A 199 -3.35 -28.39 1.13
C MET A 199 -2.81 -27.05 1.63
N ILE A 200 -2.22 -27.01 2.83
CA ILE A 200 -1.67 -25.76 3.39
C ILE A 200 -0.21 -25.97 3.79
N ASN A 201 0.69 -25.14 3.25
CA ASN A 201 2.12 -25.23 3.49
C ASN A 201 2.67 -23.86 3.89
N TYR A 202 3.57 -23.85 4.88
CA TYR A 202 4.28 -22.64 5.32
C TYR A 202 5.79 -22.82 5.31
N THR A 203 6.50 -21.77 4.90
CA THR A 203 7.97 -21.71 4.91
C THR A 203 8.46 -20.46 5.63
N PRO A 204 9.63 -20.47 6.28
CA PRO A 204 10.19 -19.24 6.86
C PRO A 204 10.56 -18.21 5.77
N PHE A 205 10.80 -16.96 6.17
CA PHE A 205 11.47 -15.98 5.32
C PHE A 205 12.84 -16.50 4.87
N GLY A 206 13.32 -16.10 3.68
CA GLY A 206 14.59 -16.59 3.13
C GLY A 206 14.57 -18.02 2.62
N HIS A 207 13.42 -18.71 2.62
CA HIS A 207 13.34 -20.08 2.16
C HIS A 207 13.63 -20.19 0.66
N SER A 208 14.52 -21.12 0.29
CA SER A 208 15.02 -21.28 -1.08
C SER A 208 14.97 -22.73 -1.60
N ASP A 209 14.76 -23.73 -0.74
CA ASP A 209 14.71 -25.14 -1.13
C ASP A 209 13.27 -25.62 -1.38
N TRP A 210 12.76 -25.29 -2.57
CA TRP A 210 11.37 -25.53 -2.95
C TRP A 210 11.12 -26.90 -3.60
N GLN A 211 12.15 -27.72 -3.81
CA GLN A 211 12.05 -28.94 -4.63
C GLN A 211 10.97 -29.90 -4.16
N ASN A 212 10.95 -30.18 -2.84
CA ASN A 212 9.99 -31.11 -2.25
C ASN A 212 8.58 -30.50 -2.21
N ILE A 213 8.46 -29.22 -1.88
CA ILE A 213 7.15 -28.54 -1.79
C ILE A 213 6.49 -28.49 -3.17
N VAL A 214 7.23 -28.11 -4.21
CA VAL A 214 6.71 -28.09 -5.58
C VAL A 214 6.38 -29.51 -6.08
N SER A 215 7.16 -30.52 -5.69
CA SER A 215 6.84 -31.93 -5.99
C SER A 215 5.53 -32.38 -5.34
N ASP A 216 5.27 -31.93 -4.10
CA ASP A 216 4.04 -32.22 -3.39
C ASP A 216 2.83 -31.49 -4.01
N ILE A 217 3.00 -30.23 -4.40
CA ILE A 217 2.00 -29.46 -5.17
C ILE A 217 1.65 -30.18 -6.46
N LYS A 218 2.66 -30.60 -7.23
CA LYS A 218 2.48 -31.32 -8.49
C LYS A 218 1.70 -32.62 -8.28
N ARG A 219 2.06 -33.40 -7.25
CA ARG A 219 1.39 -34.65 -6.91
C ARG A 219 -0.08 -34.41 -6.56
N PHE A 220 -0.35 -33.44 -5.69
CA PHE A 220 -1.70 -33.07 -5.24
C PHE A 220 -2.58 -32.56 -6.38
N GLY A 221 -2.00 -31.75 -7.28
CA GLY A 221 -2.69 -31.20 -8.45
C GLY A 221 -2.97 -32.21 -9.56
N SER A 222 -2.27 -33.35 -9.55
CA SER A 222 -2.38 -34.38 -10.59
C SER A 222 -3.43 -35.47 -10.29
N GLU A 223 -4.17 -35.40 -9.18
CA GLU A 223 -5.12 -36.47 -8.77
C GLU A 223 -6.52 -36.31 -9.38
N GLY A 224 -6.65 -35.62 -10.51
CA GLY A 224 -7.88 -35.57 -11.32
C GLY A 224 -8.89 -34.50 -10.94
N LYS A 225 -8.59 -33.63 -9.97
CA LYS A 225 -9.35 -32.38 -9.70
C LYS A 225 -8.55 -31.17 -10.16
N LYS A 226 -9.23 -30.21 -10.78
CA LYS A 226 -8.59 -28.98 -11.22
C LYS A 226 -8.08 -28.21 -9.99
N THR A 227 -6.78 -27.98 -9.94
CA THR A 227 -6.10 -27.49 -8.75
C THR A 227 -5.44 -26.15 -9.02
N ALA A 228 -5.51 -25.22 -8.05
CA ALA A 228 -4.74 -23.98 -8.10
C ALA A 228 -3.92 -23.79 -6.83
N VAL A 229 -2.85 -23.02 -6.95
CA VAL A 229 -2.06 -22.53 -5.82
C VAL A 229 -2.44 -21.09 -5.55
N VAL A 230 -2.86 -20.79 -4.32
CA VAL A 230 -2.93 -19.42 -3.79
C VAL A 230 -1.62 -19.15 -3.05
N SER A 231 -0.81 -18.24 -3.59
CA SER A 231 0.49 -17.89 -3.05
C SER A 231 0.41 -16.62 -2.21
N THR A 232 0.61 -16.79 -0.90
CA THR A 232 0.84 -15.75 0.10
C THR A 232 2.32 -15.71 0.53
N ILE A 233 3.23 -16.16 -0.34
CA ILE A 233 4.68 -16.13 -0.12
C ILE A 233 5.18 -14.68 -0.26
N ASN A 234 6.04 -14.24 0.64
CA ASN A 234 6.52 -12.87 0.72
C ASN A 234 8.05 -12.77 0.69
N GLY A 235 8.54 -11.61 0.23
CA GLY A 235 9.96 -11.25 0.23
C GLY A 235 10.80 -12.12 -0.71
N ASP A 236 12.05 -12.33 -0.32
CA ASP A 236 13.06 -13.07 -1.09
C ASP A 236 12.70 -14.54 -1.39
N ALA A 237 11.72 -15.11 -0.70
CA ALA A 237 11.26 -16.49 -0.90
C ALA A 237 10.43 -16.67 -2.19
N ASN A 238 9.90 -15.59 -2.77
CA ASN A 238 9.13 -15.64 -4.02
C ASN A 238 9.98 -16.10 -5.20
N VAL A 239 11.13 -15.46 -5.43
CA VAL A 239 12.03 -15.76 -6.57
C VAL A 239 12.38 -17.25 -6.69
N PRO A 240 12.87 -17.94 -5.64
CA PRO A 240 13.20 -19.35 -5.74
C PRO A 240 11.95 -20.26 -5.87
N PHE A 241 10.79 -19.86 -5.36
CA PHE A 241 9.54 -20.60 -5.56
C PHE A 241 9.14 -20.62 -7.04
N TYR A 242 9.05 -19.45 -7.68
CA TYR A 242 8.68 -19.36 -9.10
C TYR A 242 9.70 -20.02 -10.02
N ARG A 243 11.00 -19.86 -9.71
CA ARG A 243 12.04 -20.58 -10.45
C ARG A 243 11.84 -22.09 -10.38
N GLU A 244 11.46 -22.62 -9.22
CA GLU A 244 11.26 -24.06 -9.05
C GLU A 244 9.98 -24.57 -9.72
N LEU A 245 8.91 -23.77 -9.77
CA LEU A 245 7.72 -24.08 -10.59
C LEU A 245 8.12 -24.30 -12.06
N GLY A 246 8.90 -23.37 -12.62
CA GLY A 246 9.44 -23.47 -13.97
C GLY A 246 10.34 -24.70 -14.17
N ASN A 247 11.26 -24.96 -13.23
CA ASN A 247 12.16 -26.12 -13.27
C ASN A 247 11.42 -27.46 -13.30
N GLN A 248 10.29 -27.57 -12.59
CA GLN A 248 9.47 -28.77 -12.54
C GLN A 248 8.39 -28.83 -13.62
N GLY A 249 8.34 -27.82 -14.50
CA GLY A 249 7.38 -27.71 -15.60
C GLY A 249 5.94 -27.64 -15.11
N ILE A 250 5.68 -26.86 -14.06
CA ILE A 250 4.32 -26.56 -13.62
C ILE A 250 3.76 -25.49 -14.56
N ASP A 251 2.91 -25.90 -15.49
CA ASP A 251 2.28 -24.99 -16.44
C ASP A 251 1.01 -24.36 -15.83
N ALA A 252 0.77 -23.08 -16.12
CA ALA A 252 -0.39 -22.37 -15.61
C ALA A 252 -1.73 -22.94 -16.12
N ALA A 253 -1.74 -23.60 -17.28
CA ALA A 253 -2.92 -24.27 -17.81
C ALA A 253 -3.30 -25.53 -17.01
N ASP A 254 -2.32 -26.15 -16.35
CA ASP A 254 -2.50 -27.37 -15.54
C ASP A 254 -2.76 -27.02 -14.07
N ILE A 255 -1.87 -26.23 -13.47
CA ILE A 255 -1.94 -25.80 -12.07
C ILE A 255 -1.66 -24.29 -12.03
N PRO A 256 -2.69 -23.44 -12.21
CA PRO A 256 -2.50 -21.99 -12.10
C PRO A 256 -2.09 -21.61 -10.68
N VAL A 257 -1.09 -20.73 -10.60
CA VAL A 257 -0.72 -20.05 -9.36
C VAL A 257 -1.31 -18.65 -9.41
N VAL A 258 -2.01 -18.22 -8.35
CA VAL A 258 -2.38 -16.81 -8.16
C VAL A 258 -1.56 -16.24 -7.01
N ALA A 259 -0.79 -15.19 -7.31
CA ALA A 259 0.06 -14.49 -6.35
C ALA A 259 -0.67 -13.32 -5.71
N PHE A 260 -0.55 -13.17 -4.39
CA PHE A 260 -1.02 -11.98 -3.66
C PHE A 260 0.10 -11.05 -3.23
N SER A 261 1.36 -11.43 -3.46
CA SER A 261 2.55 -10.74 -2.93
C SER A 261 3.72 -10.72 -3.92
N VAL A 262 3.42 -10.81 -5.23
CA VAL A 262 4.39 -10.67 -6.33
C VAL A 262 3.83 -9.65 -7.31
N GLY A 263 4.58 -8.58 -7.55
CA GLY A 263 4.29 -7.58 -8.59
C GLY A 263 5.41 -7.48 -9.62
N GLU A 264 5.31 -6.47 -10.46
CA GLU A 264 6.24 -6.16 -11.55
C GLU A 264 7.68 -6.00 -11.02
N GLN A 265 7.83 -5.47 -9.80
CA GLN A 265 9.13 -5.26 -9.16
C GLN A 265 9.85 -6.58 -8.83
N GLU A 266 9.13 -7.59 -8.34
CA GLU A 266 9.71 -8.92 -8.08
C GLU A 266 9.98 -9.67 -9.38
N LEU A 267 9.15 -9.47 -10.41
CA LEU A 267 9.28 -10.14 -11.70
C LEU A 267 10.44 -9.60 -12.55
N SER A 268 10.85 -8.34 -12.39
CA SER A 268 11.95 -7.74 -13.17
C SER A 268 13.30 -8.44 -12.95
N GLY A 269 13.46 -9.17 -11.83
CA GLY A 269 14.68 -9.89 -11.46
C GLY A 269 14.77 -11.37 -11.88
N ILE A 270 13.78 -11.91 -12.61
CA ILE A 270 13.70 -13.35 -12.91
C ILE A 270 13.35 -13.64 -14.38
N ASP A 271 13.66 -14.85 -14.84
CA ASP A 271 13.17 -15.35 -16.13
C ASP A 271 11.67 -15.68 -16.01
N THR A 272 10.84 -14.87 -16.66
CA THR A 272 9.38 -14.94 -16.60
C THR A 272 8.79 -15.86 -17.67
N ALA A 273 9.56 -16.32 -18.65
CA ALA A 273 9.05 -17.20 -19.70
C ALA A 273 8.38 -18.49 -19.16
N PRO A 274 8.90 -19.15 -18.11
CA PRO A 274 8.23 -20.30 -17.49
C PRO A 274 6.99 -19.94 -16.65
N LEU A 275 6.74 -18.65 -16.41
CA LEU A 275 5.68 -18.16 -15.52
C LEU A 275 4.49 -17.59 -16.29
N VAL A 276 4.59 -17.48 -17.62
CA VAL A 276 3.52 -16.97 -18.48
C VAL A 276 2.23 -17.73 -18.22
N GLY A 277 1.12 -17.01 -18.06
CA GLY A 277 -0.18 -17.59 -17.77
C GLY A 277 -0.48 -17.74 -16.27
N HIS A 278 0.53 -17.72 -15.38
CA HIS A 278 0.24 -17.63 -13.96
C HIS A 278 -0.35 -16.25 -13.64
N LEU A 279 -1.07 -16.18 -12.52
CA LEU A 279 -1.90 -15.05 -12.18
C LEU A 279 -1.32 -14.27 -10.99
N ALA A 280 -1.69 -13.00 -10.89
CA ALA A 280 -1.62 -12.24 -9.66
C ALA A 280 -2.95 -11.52 -9.43
N ALA A 281 -3.28 -11.29 -8.16
CA ALA A 281 -4.44 -10.49 -7.78
C ALA A 281 -3.96 -9.23 -7.08
N TRP A 282 -4.31 -8.08 -7.65
CA TRP A 282 -3.91 -6.76 -7.15
C TRP A 282 -5.04 -5.75 -7.40
N ASN A 283 -4.87 -4.52 -6.93
CA ASN A 283 -5.79 -3.43 -7.22
C ASN A 283 -5.28 -2.49 -8.29
N TYR A 284 -4.04 -2.68 -8.74
CA TYR A 284 -3.37 -1.96 -9.80
C TYR A 284 -2.33 -2.85 -10.49
N PHE A 285 -2.17 -2.65 -11.79
CA PHE A 285 -1.05 -3.15 -12.58
C PHE A 285 -0.52 -1.99 -13.44
N MET A 286 0.78 -1.97 -13.69
CA MET A 286 1.43 -0.96 -14.54
C MET A 286 0.77 -0.87 -15.93
N SER A 287 0.26 -2.00 -16.43
CA SER A 287 -0.35 -2.13 -17.75
C SER A 287 -1.77 -1.55 -17.89
N VAL A 288 -2.37 -1.04 -16.81
CA VAL A 288 -3.74 -0.50 -16.86
C VAL A 288 -3.82 0.71 -17.80
N ASP A 289 -4.78 0.68 -18.73
CA ASP A 289 -5.00 1.73 -19.72
C ASP A 289 -5.83 2.87 -19.12
N ASN A 290 -5.14 3.91 -18.65
CA ASN A 290 -5.74 5.11 -18.07
C ASN A 290 -4.76 6.28 -18.13
N ASP A 291 -5.24 7.48 -18.49
CA ASP A 291 -4.41 8.68 -18.65
C ASP A 291 -3.62 9.01 -17.37
N ALA A 292 -4.25 8.93 -16.19
CA ALA A 292 -3.56 9.21 -14.93
C ALA A 292 -2.47 8.16 -14.63
N ASN A 293 -2.62 6.93 -15.13
CA ASN A 293 -1.57 5.92 -15.02
C ASN A 293 -0.38 6.27 -15.91
N TYR A 294 -0.65 6.64 -17.17
CA TYR A 294 0.41 7.04 -18.11
C TYR A 294 1.21 8.24 -17.57
N ASP A 295 0.52 9.26 -17.05
CA ASP A 295 1.18 10.41 -16.42
C ASP A 295 2.05 10.00 -15.22
N PHE A 296 1.58 9.05 -14.40
CA PHE A 296 2.34 8.55 -13.25
C PHE A 296 3.57 7.74 -13.70
N ILE A 297 3.44 6.89 -14.71
CA ILE A 297 4.54 6.10 -15.29
C ILE A 297 5.60 7.02 -15.91
N ASP A 298 5.18 8.00 -16.71
CA ASP A 298 6.09 8.96 -17.34
C ASP A 298 6.86 9.76 -16.27
N ALA A 299 6.15 10.26 -15.25
CA ALA A 299 6.79 10.97 -14.14
C ALA A 299 7.75 10.07 -13.35
N TRP A 300 7.43 8.79 -13.19
CA TRP A 300 8.28 7.82 -12.52
C TRP A 300 9.56 7.54 -13.32
N ILE A 301 9.44 7.28 -14.62
CA ILE A 301 10.58 7.08 -15.51
C ILE A 301 11.48 8.32 -15.55
N ASP A 302 10.90 9.52 -15.61
CA ASP A 302 11.65 10.77 -15.58
C ASP A 302 12.39 10.96 -14.25
N TYR A 303 11.75 10.60 -13.13
CA TYR A 303 12.34 10.70 -11.79
C TYR A 303 13.49 9.71 -11.59
N THR A 304 13.34 8.45 -12.02
CA THR A 304 14.38 7.42 -11.88
C THR A 304 15.49 7.57 -12.92
N GLY A 305 15.18 8.17 -14.08
CA GLY A 305 16.07 8.22 -15.24
C GLY A 305 16.30 6.84 -15.89
N ASP A 306 15.42 5.87 -15.64
CA ASP A 306 15.50 4.52 -16.18
C ASP A 306 14.18 4.12 -16.84
N GLU A 307 14.18 4.03 -18.18
CA GLU A 307 13.04 3.64 -19.02
C GLU A 307 12.53 2.21 -18.73
N MET A 308 13.32 1.38 -18.05
CA MET A 308 12.93 0.03 -17.65
C MET A 308 12.29 -0.01 -16.26
N SER A 309 12.17 1.13 -15.59
CA SER A 309 11.52 1.22 -14.27
C SER A 309 10.06 0.77 -14.37
N VAL A 310 9.65 -0.06 -13.42
CA VAL A 310 8.28 -0.54 -13.31
C VAL A 310 7.56 0.18 -12.17
N THR A 311 6.24 0.23 -12.26
CA THR A 311 5.34 0.61 -11.16
C THR A 311 4.62 -0.63 -10.64
N ASN A 312 4.08 -0.56 -9.43
CA ASN A 312 3.34 -1.67 -8.81
C ASN A 312 2.22 -1.16 -7.89
N ASP A 313 1.40 -2.08 -7.39
CA ASP A 313 0.22 -1.76 -6.57
C ASP A 313 0.53 -0.95 -5.30
N PRO A 314 1.56 -1.28 -4.50
CA PRO A 314 1.90 -0.45 -3.33
C PRO A 314 2.38 0.97 -3.67
N MET A 315 2.92 1.21 -4.87
CA MET A 315 3.20 2.57 -5.34
C MET A 315 1.91 3.35 -5.63
N GLU A 316 0.91 2.72 -6.25
CA GLU A 316 -0.42 3.29 -6.45
C GLU A 316 -1.10 3.60 -5.10
N ALA A 317 -0.96 2.72 -4.12
CA ALA A 317 -1.53 2.92 -2.80
C ALA A 317 -0.89 4.13 -2.09
N HIS A 318 0.43 4.34 -2.24
CA HIS A 318 1.08 5.58 -1.80
C HIS A 318 0.58 6.81 -2.56
N TYR A 319 0.45 6.73 -3.88
CA TYR A 319 -0.09 7.83 -4.68
C TYR A 319 -1.48 8.26 -4.18
N ILE A 320 -2.38 7.29 -3.94
CA ILE A 320 -3.72 7.56 -3.41
C ILE A 320 -3.63 8.12 -1.98
N GLY A 321 -2.92 7.43 -1.09
CA GLY A 321 -2.82 7.81 0.31
C GLY A 321 -2.24 9.21 0.49
N PHE A 322 -1.18 9.53 -0.25
CA PHE A 322 -0.55 10.84 -0.23
C PHE A 322 -1.52 11.92 -0.71
N ASN A 323 -2.19 11.72 -1.84
CA ASN A 323 -3.17 12.66 -2.35
C ASN A 323 -4.37 12.85 -1.39
N MET A 324 -4.85 11.77 -0.75
CA MET A 324 -5.90 11.86 0.26
C MET A 324 -5.44 12.65 1.49
N TRP A 325 -4.21 12.44 1.95
CA TRP A 325 -3.63 13.18 3.06
C TRP A 325 -3.50 14.68 2.72
N LEU A 326 -3.02 15.02 1.52
CA LEU A 326 -2.96 16.41 1.07
C LEU A 326 -4.34 17.10 1.09
N GLU A 327 -5.36 16.45 0.55
CA GLU A 327 -6.73 16.96 0.56
C GLU A 327 -7.30 17.09 1.99
N ALA A 328 -7.04 16.11 2.85
CA ALA A 328 -7.46 16.16 4.26
C ALA A 328 -6.80 17.32 5.02
N VAL A 329 -5.49 17.53 4.85
CA VAL A 329 -4.75 18.65 5.46
C VAL A 329 -5.25 19.99 4.92
N ARG A 330 -5.52 20.10 3.61
CA ARG A 330 -6.13 21.30 3.01
C ARG A 330 -7.50 21.60 3.62
N LYS A 331 -8.34 20.58 3.78
CA LYS A 331 -9.68 20.68 4.38
C LYS A 331 -9.64 21.03 5.86
N ALA A 332 -8.71 20.44 6.62
CA ALA A 332 -8.50 20.71 8.04
C ALA A 332 -7.84 22.09 8.28
N GLY A 333 -7.04 22.58 7.32
CA GLY A 333 -6.22 23.78 7.45
C GLY A 333 -5.04 23.62 8.41
N THR A 334 -4.68 22.38 8.76
CA THR A 334 -3.62 22.03 9.72
C THR A 334 -3.14 20.60 9.48
N THR A 335 -1.95 20.28 9.99
CA THR A 335 -1.39 18.92 10.04
C THR A 335 -1.67 18.21 11.37
N ASP A 336 -2.45 18.82 12.27
CA ASP A 336 -2.89 18.20 13.52
C ASP A 336 -3.63 16.88 13.27
N VAL A 337 -3.18 15.82 13.95
CA VAL A 337 -3.60 14.44 13.65
C VAL A 337 -5.10 14.25 13.84
N ASP A 338 -5.69 14.76 14.92
CA ASP A 338 -7.12 14.59 15.19
C ASP A 338 -7.97 15.35 14.16
N ALA A 339 -7.56 16.56 13.79
CA ALA A 339 -8.23 17.33 12.75
C ALA A 339 -8.15 16.65 11.36
N VAL A 340 -7.00 16.04 11.03
CA VAL A 340 -6.81 15.29 9.77
C VAL A 340 -7.64 14.00 9.76
N LYS A 341 -7.69 13.25 10.88
CA LYS A 341 -8.54 12.05 11.03
C LYS A 341 -10.02 12.36 10.80
N ASP A 342 -10.52 13.45 11.37
CA ASP A 342 -11.90 13.88 11.15
C ASP A 342 -12.13 14.37 9.70
N ALA A 343 -11.14 15.04 9.10
CA ALA A 343 -11.26 15.63 7.78
C ALA A 343 -11.19 14.62 6.62
N ILE A 344 -10.44 13.53 6.78
CA ILE A 344 -10.13 12.60 5.69
C ILE A 344 -11.27 11.64 5.36
N ILE A 345 -12.18 11.33 6.29
CA ILE A 345 -13.31 10.45 6.01
C ILE A 345 -14.18 11.04 4.89
N GLY A 346 -14.39 10.27 3.83
CA GLY A 346 -15.10 10.68 2.62
C GLY A 346 -14.29 11.50 1.62
N VAL A 347 -12.99 11.75 1.86
CA VAL A 347 -12.09 12.31 0.84
C VAL A 347 -12.02 11.36 -0.35
N THR A 348 -12.12 11.92 -1.56
CA THR A 348 -12.02 11.18 -2.81
C THR A 348 -10.93 11.75 -3.69
N VAL A 349 -10.07 10.89 -4.24
CA VAL A 349 -8.99 11.29 -5.17
C VAL A 349 -9.00 10.40 -6.40
N PRO A 350 -8.49 10.86 -7.56
CA PRO A 350 -8.35 10.03 -8.75
C PRO A 350 -7.54 8.76 -8.47
N ASN A 351 -7.95 7.65 -9.08
CA ASN A 351 -7.21 6.38 -9.02
C ASN A 351 -6.43 6.19 -10.34
N LEU A 352 -5.22 5.61 -10.26
CA LEU A 352 -4.42 5.27 -11.44
C LEU A 352 -5.10 4.21 -12.31
N THR A 353 -6.03 3.42 -11.77
CA THR A 353 -6.87 2.48 -12.52
C THR A 353 -8.13 3.11 -13.12
N GLY A 354 -8.28 4.43 -13.03
CA GLY A 354 -9.45 5.16 -13.49
C GLY A 354 -10.50 5.36 -12.38
N GLY A 355 -11.35 6.37 -12.56
CA GLY A 355 -12.34 6.74 -11.54
C GLY A 355 -11.70 7.34 -10.28
N TYR A 356 -12.30 7.06 -9.12
CA TYR A 356 -11.91 7.65 -7.84
C TYR A 356 -11.83 6.60 -6.74
N ALA A 357 -10.84 6.75 -5.86
CA ALA A 357 -10.80 6.06 -4.57
C ALA A 357 -11.40 6.97 -3.48
N ALA A 358 -12.17 6.39 -2.56
CA ALA A 358 -12.79 7.10 -1.44
C ALA A 358 -12.28 6.55 -0.11
N MET A 359 -11.98 7.43 0.84
CA MET A 359 -11.69 7.05 2.23
C MET A 359 -12.99 6.70 2.97
N MET A 360 -13.07 5.46 3.45
CA MET A 360 -14.24 4.93 4.15
C MET A 360 -14.14 5.17 5.67
N PRO A 361 -15.27 5.13 6.39
CA PRO A 361 -15.29 5.38 7.84
C PRO A 361 -14.47 4.40 8.69
N ASN A 362 -14.18 3.21 8.17
CA ASN A 362 -13.30 2.21 8.79
C ASN A 362 -11.81 2.44 8.47
N HIS A 363 -11.46 3.60 7.91
CA HIS A 363 -10.12 3.99 7.49
C HIS A 363 -9.50 3.13 6.38
N HIS A 364 -10.31 2.32 5.71
CA HIS A 364 -9.92 1.66 4.46
C HIS A 364 -10.37 2.50 3.28
N ILE A 365 -9.80 2.25 2.10
CA ILE A 365 -10.23 2.92 0.87
C ILE A 365 -11.02 1.97 -0.04
N THR A 366 -11.78 2.54 -0.97
CA THR A 366 -12.37 1.78 -2.08
C THR A 366 -11.31 1.52 -3.16
N LYS A 367 -11.18 0.27 -3.63
CA LYS A 367 -10.26 -0.11 -4.73
C LYS A 367 -10.94 -1.10 -5.68
N PRO A 368 -10.63 -1.11 -7.00
CA PRO A 368 -11.05 -2.21 -7.85
C PRO A 368 -10.22 -3.47 -7.52
N VAL A 369 -10.65 -4.63 -7.99
CA VAL A 369 -9.84 -5.86 -7.89
C VAL A 369 -9.55 -6.34 -9.29
N LEU A 370 -8.28 -6.54 -9.61
CA LEU A 370 -7.76 -6.95 -10.90
C LEU A 370 -7.11 -8.32 -10.76
N ILE A 371 -7.41 -9.23 -11.69
CA ILE A 371 -6.64 -10.45 -11.90
C ILE A 371 -5.80 -10.25 -13.16
N GLY A 372 -4.49 -10.26 -12.97
CA GLY A 372 -3.50 -10.09 -14.03
C GLY A 372 -2.85 -11.42 -14.37
N GLU A 373 -2.65 -11.69 -15.65
CA GLU A 373 -1.88 -12.81 -16.16
C GLU A 373 -0.45 -12.38 -16.49
N ILE A 374 0.55 -13.08 -15.94
CA ILE A 374 1.98 -12.82 -16.19
C ILE A 374 2.27 -12.98 -17.67
N GLN A 375 2.98 -11.99 -18.24
CA GLN A 375 3.47 -11.97 -19.60
C GLN A 375 4.98 -12.23 -19.66
N ASP A 376 5.50 -12.54 -20.83
CA ASP A 376 6.91 -12.91 -21.06
C ASP A 376 7.91 -11.76 -20.81
N ASN A 377 7.42 -10.53 -20.71
CA ASN A 377 8.19 -9.34 -20.36
C ASN A 377 8.11 -8.97 -18.87
N GLY A 378 7.47 -9.80 -18.04
CA GLY A 378 7.30 -9.55 -16.61
C GLY A 378 6.23 -8.53 -16.24
N GLN A 379 5.43 -8.08 -17.21
CA GLN A 379 4.21 -7.31 -16.98
C GLN A 379 3.01 -8.22 -16.78
N PHE A 380 1.87 -7.64 -16.41
CA PHE A 380 0.60 -8.34 -16.31
C PHE A 380 -0.36 -7.90 -17.40
N SER A 381 -1.12 -8.83 -17.97
CA SER A 381 -2.32 -8.50 -18.76
C SER A 381 -3.54 -8.66 -17.88
N VAL A 382 -4.38 -7.63 -17.76
CA VAL A 382 -5.62 -7.73 -16.96
C VAL A 382 -6.60 -8.65 -17.68
N VAL A 383 -6.91 -9.80 -17.07
CA VAL A 383 -7.83 -10.82 -17.61
C VAL A 383 -9.21 -10.79 -16.95
N TRP A 384 -9.30 -10.16 -15.78
CA TRP A 384 -10.56 -9.94 -15.07
C TRP A 384 -10.45 -8.73 -14.15
N GLU A 385 -11.56 -8.01 -13.99
CA GLU A 385 -11.68 -6.91 -13.05
C GLU A 385 -13.08 -6.84 -12.42
N THR A 386 -13.19 -6.25 -11.23
CA THR A 386 -14.50 -5.91 -10.65
C THR A 386 -15.17 -4.79 -11.45
N PRO A 387 -16.51 -4.81 -11.61
CA PRO A 387 -17.23 -3.80 -12.38
C PRO A 387 -17.22 -2.40 -11.73
N SER A 388 -16.86 -2.32 -10.46
CA SER A 388 -16.68 -1.09 -9.70
C SER A 388 -15.65 -1.30 -8.60
N THR A 389 -15.28 -0.23 -7.91
CA THR A 389 -14.49 -0.34 -6.68
C THR A 389 -15.28 -1.08 -5.60
N VAL A 390 -14.55 -1.81 -4.75
CA VAL A 390 -15.02 -2.52 -3.58
C VAL A 390 -14.56 -1.74 -2.35
N ALA A 391 -15.45 -1.52 -1.38
CA ALA A 391 -15.05 -0.91 -0.10
C ALA A 391 -14.26 -1.90 0.74
N GLY A 392 -13.11 -1.49 1.28
CA GLY A 392 -12.31 -2.36 2.14
C GLY A 392 -13.05 -2.68 3.42
N ASP A 393 -12.92 -3.92 3.87
CA ASP A 393 -13.50 -4.38 5.12
C ASP A 393 -12.42 -4.85 6.08
N ALA A 394 -12.46 -4.32 7.30
CA ALA A 394 -11.46 -4.60 8.32
C ALA A 394 -11.67 -5.99 8.93
N TRP A 395 -12.89 -6.52 8.97
CA TRP A 395 -13.21 -7.75 9.69
C TRP A 395 -13.75 -8.81 8.73
N SER A 396 -13.30 -10.05 8.91
CA SER A 396 -13.71 -11.15 8.04
C SER A 396 -15.10 -11.67 8.38
N ASP A 397 -15.99 -11.73 7.38
CA ASP A 397 -17.29 -12.39 7.47
C ASP A 397 -17.21 -13.92 7.72
N TYR A 398 -16.02 -14.51 7.54
CA TYR A 398 -15.84 -15.98 7.55
C TYR A 398 -15.26 -16.53 8.84
N LEU A 399 -14.76 -15.68 9.74
CA LEU A 399 -14.23 -16.11 11.03
C LEU A 399 -15.26 -15.88 12.13
N GLU A 400 -15.49 -16.88 12.98
CA GLU A 400 -16.48 -16.81 14.05
C GLU A 400 -16.28 -15.64 15.01
N GLY A 401 -15.03 -15.22 15.26
CA GLY A 401 -14.70 -14.13 16.16
C GLY A 401 -14.83 -12.72 15.57
N SER A 402 -14.92 -12.59 14.24
CA SER A 402 -14.90 -11.28 13.56
C SER A 402 -16.05 -11.02 12.61
N ARG A 403 -16.82 -12.04 12.21
CA ARG A 403 -18.00 -11.90 11.32
C ARG A 403 -19.08 -10.94 11.81
N ASP A 404 -19.11 -10.67 13.11
CA ASP A 404 -20.08 -9.79 13.75
C ASP A 404 -19.46 -8.42 14.09
N LEU A 405 -18.22 -8.14 13.67
CA LEU A 405 -17.51 -6.90 13.95
C LEU A 405 -17.57 -5.97 12.74
N ILE A 406 -17.76 -4.68 13.02
CA ILE A 406 -17.59 -3.60 12.04
C ILE A 406 -16.68 -2.52 12.61
N SER A 407 -16.18 -1.66 11.74
CA SER A 407 -15.42 -0.46 12.11
C SER A 407 -16.09 0.80 11.56
N ASP A 408 -16.22 1.83 12.39
CA ASP A 408 -16.66 3.16 11.99
C ASP A 408 -16.09 4.19 12.97
N TRP A 409 -15.12 4.98 12.50
CA TRP A 409 -14.48 6.02 13.30
C TRP A 409 -15.26 7.34 13.32
N ARG A 410 -16.42 7.42 12.66
CA ARG A 410 -17.27 8.61 12.74
C ARG A 410 -17.99 8.67 14.08
N LYS A 411 -18.13 9.88 14.60
CA LYS A 411 -18.95 10.14 15.77
C LYS A 411 -20.44 9.96 15.43
N PRO A 412 -21.24 9.35 16.33
CA PRO A 412 -20.90 8.98 17.71
C PRO A 412 -20.39 7.53 17.88
N MET A 413 -20.16 6.74 16.82
CA MET A 413 -19.73 5.34 16.97
C MET A 413 -18.27 5.25 17.44
N GLU A 414 -17.36 5.91 16.72
CA GLU A 414 -15.92 6.07 17.07
C GLU A 414 -15.30 4.75 17.58
N CYS A 415 -15.44 3.68 16.79
CA CYS A 415 -15.08 2.33 17.21
C CYS A 415 -14.50 1.52 16.06
N GLY A 416 -13.35 0.88 16.31
CA GLY A 416 -12.70 -0.02 15.35
C GLY A 416 -13.24 -1.45 15.32
N ASN A 417 -13.95 -1.89 16.35
CA ASN A 417 -14.37 -3.28 16.56
C ASN A 417 -15.77 -3.37 17.20
N TYR A 418 -16.74 -2.66 16.61
CA TYR A 418 -18.10 -2.65 17.10
C TYR A 418 -18.79 -3.99 16.80
N ASN A 419 -19.22 -4.70 17.84
CA ASN A 419 -19.96 -5.95 17.68
C ASN A 419 -21.43 -5.64 17.42
N VAL A 420 -21.93 -5.96 16.23
CA VAL A 420 -23.30 -5.64 15.79
C VAL A 420 -24.37 -6.51 16.48
N VAL A 421 -24.00 -7.67 17.01
CA VAL A 421 -24.89 -8.58 17.74
C VAL A 421 -25.02 -8.16 19.20
N GLU A 422 -23.90 -7.82 19.85
CA GLU A 422 -23.86 -7.37 21.24
C GLU A 422 -24.27 -5.89 21.40
N GLY A 423 -24.12 -5.10 20.33
CA GLY A 423 -24.41 -3.68 20.31
C GLY A 423 -23.39 -2.84 21.08
N SER A 424 -22.15 -3.32 21.21
CA SER A 424 -21.08 -2.68 21.99
C SER A 424 -19.75 -2.64 21.25
N CYS A 425 -18.99 -1.56 21.48
CA CYS A 425 -17.59 -1.48 21.07
C CYS A 425 -16.74 -2.40 21.96
N GLY A 426 -15.94 -3.28 21.36
CA GLY A 426 -15.06 -4.17 22.11
C GLY A 426 -13.93 -3.40 22.81
N GLY A 427 -13.59 -3.77 24.05
CA GLY A 427 -12.28 -3.42 24.59
C GLY A 427 -11.21 -4.14 23.76
N GLY A 428 -10.19 -3.41 23.28
CA GLY A 428 -9.20 -3.90 22.31
C GLY A 428 -8.87 -5.39 22.47
N VAL A 429 -9.19 -6.18 21.44
CA VAL A 429 -8.94 -7.62 21.47
C VAL A 429 -7.43 -7.80 21.43
N GLU A 430 -6.84 -8.26 22.53
CA GLU A 430 -5.48 -8.80 22.52
C GLU A 430 -5.43 -9.88 21.44
N ALA A 431 -4.72 -9.60 20.36
CA ALA A 431 -4.47 -10.56 19.29
C ALA A 431 -3.82 -11.82 19.91
N GLN A 432 -4.52 -12.95 19.82
CA GLN A 432 -3.98 -14.27 20.17
C GLN A 432 -3.06 -14.81 19.07
#